data_AF-A0A813DJH3-F1
#
_entry.id   AF-A0A813DJH3-F1
#
_cell.length_a   1.000
_cell.length_b   1.000
_cell.length_c   1.000
_cell.angle_alpha   90.00
_cell.angle_beta   90.00
_cell.angle_gamma   90.00
#
_symmetry.space_group_name_H-M   'P 1'
#
loop_
_entity.id
_entity.type
_entity.pdbx_description
1 polymer ?
#
loop_
_entity_poly.entity_id
_entity_poly.type
_entity_poly.pdbx_seq_one_letter_code
_entity_poly.pdbx_strand_id
1 'polypeptide(L)'
;MPVISEVVHPLSLNFENQRKVILLRDVKKQSWDDVRKQVRNLKGKKPTVKLLRRVYKNFSKKKGRVVYKYKKCGRKPWKVTKGVESFLLRRLKALRCESICTTTVLQRELVNEKGVDLEASTIRKVLTRNGYFWLTRAQKRKYSPDVTAQRLAFAKAVLRMSKAQLRERLSLSLDGVVLSMAPKDPLERQNWCAHGDTHMWRKRCEAASPDLAGNDAYGKQVPLCFATVVFHKSKKLCTVEWADIVNGGKLTNAIRSLSPTKPRGPWWVLCDNETFLRTQVSQAAHKAQGISLWSVPPRSPDLNPVEKFWAWLRRTLRQKDWADLRAGRKALDKKAYQARVRSTCRTKRAQAVAASCAGGLRLCDGRLPQEQEALHCRVGGYRERRQAHKCHSQFVAYETTGALVGFVRQRDLPAHPSVASCAQGSGNFSLVGSTAVSRPEPRREILGLAAANFAAEGLG
;
A
#
# COMPACT_ATOMS: atom_id res chain seq x y z
N MET A 1 -37.12 -9.48 25.43
CA MET A 1 -36.91 -8.48 26.51
C MET A 1 -35.51 -7.90 26.38
N PRO A 2 -35.32 -6.57 26.41
CA PRO A 2 -33.96 -6.00 26.38
C PRO A 2 -33.20 -6.47 27.63
N VAL A 3 -32.12 -7.21 27.43
CA VAL A 3 -31.18 -7.60 28.49
C VAL A 3 -30.42 -6.34 28.88
N ILE A 4 -30.92 -5.65 29.90
CA ILE A 4 -30.23 -4.50 30.49
C ILE A 4 -29.14 -5.08 31.40
N SER A 5 -27.94 -5.28 30.84
CA SER A 5 -26.73 -5.56 31.61
C SER A 5 -26.27 -4.27 32.31
N GLU A 6 -26.95 -3.90 33.40
CA GLU A 6 -26.42 -2.94 34.34
C GLU A 6 -25.34 -3.64 35.17
N VAL A 7 -24.11 -3.09 35.18
CA VAL A 7 -23.07 -3.51 36.12
C VAL A 7 -23.54 -3.10 37.52
N VAL A 8 -24.27 -4.00 38.19
CA VAL A 8 -24.79 -3.75 39.52
C VAL A 8 -23.70 -4.11 40.53
N HIS A 9 -23.41 -3.20 41.46
CA HIS A 9 -22.45 -3.46 42.52
C HIS A 9 -22.84 -4.74 43.30
N PRO A 10 -21.92 -5.67 43.60
CA PRO A 10 -22.23 -6.97 44.24
C PRO A 10 -22.96 -6.87 45.59
N LEU A 11 -22.82 -5.73 46.28
CA LEU A 11 -23.53 -5.48 47.54
C LEU A 11 -24.95 -4.91 47.36
N SER A 12 -25.39 -4.64 46.13
CA SER A 12 -26.74 -4.16 45.83
C SER A 12 -27.77 -5.30 45.83
N LEU A 13 -29.04 -4.96 45.70
CA LEU A 13 -30.14 -5.92 45.58
C LEU A 13 -30.45 -6.20 44.10
N ASN A 14 -30.78 -7.46 43.77
CA ASN A 14 -31.37 -7.79 42.48
C ASN A 14 -32.78 -7.18 42.36
N PHE A 15 -33.33 -7.16 41.14
CA PHE A 15 -34.62 -6.53 40.86
C PHE A 15 -35.76 -7.09 41.72
N GLU A 16 -35.81 -8.41 41.90
CA GLU A 16 -36.82 -9.08 42.73
C GLU A 16 -36.74 -8.64 44.19
N ASN A 17 -35.55 -8.64 44.79
CA ASN A 17 -35.36 -8.18 46.16
C ASN A 17 -35.64 -6.68 46.29
N GLN A 18 -35.36 -5.85 45.28
CA GLN A 18 -35.77 -4.43 45.30
C GLN A 18 -37.29 -4.29 45.41
N ARG A 19 -38.07 -5.04 44.61
CA ARG A 19 -39.55 -5.03 44.70
C ARG A 19 -40.03 -5.59 46.04
N LYS A 20 -39.40 -6.67 46.51
CA LYS A 20 -39.72 -7.29 47.79
C LYS A 20 -39.57 -6.30 48.95
N VAL A 21 -38.52 -5.46 48.94
CA VAL A 21 -38.37 -4.38 49.92
C VAL A 21 -39.57 -3.43 49.92
N ILE A 22 -40.08 -3.04 48.74
CA ILE A 22 -41.25 -2.14 48.64
C ILE A 22 -42.51 -2.83 49.16
N LEU A 23 -42.77 -4.06 48.75
CA LEU A 23 -43.96 -4.81 49.19
C LEU A 23 -43.97 -5.04 50.70
N LEU A 24 -42.84 -5.49 51.26
CA LEU A 24 -42.75 -5.73 52.71
C LEU A 24 -42.90 -4.45 53.52
N ARG A 25 -42.45 -3.30 53.00
CA ARG A 25 -42.56 -2.02 53.70
C ARG A 25 -43.92 -1.34 53.52
N ASP A 26 -44.44 -1.26 52.30
CA ASP A 26 -45.66 -0.52 51.97
C ASP A 26 -46.93 -1.32 52.29
N VAL A 27 -46.93 -2.61 51.98
CA VAL A 27 -48.11 -3.48 52.13
C VAL A 27 -48.09 -4.15 53.49
N LYS A 28 -46.99 -4.84 53.83
CA LYS A 28 -46.90 -5.61 55.09
C LYS A 28 -46.48 -4.79 56.31
N LYS A 29 -46.17 -3.50 56.14
CA LYS A 29 -45.74 -2.55 57.19
C LYS A 29 -44.61 -3.03 58.10
N GLN A 30 -43.76 -3.95 57.64
CA GLN A 30 -42.70 -4.55 58.46
C GLN A 30 -41.56 -3.58 58.79
N SER A 31 -40.92 -3.77 59.95
CA SER A 31 -39.73 -3.01 60.36
C SER A 31 -38.56 -3.23 59.40
N TRP A 32 -37.60 -2.31 59.33
CA TRP A 32 -36.43 -2.47 58.45
C TRP A 32 -35.58 -3.69 58.80
N ASP A 33 -35.54 -4.07 60.07
CA ASP A 33 -34.81 -5.25 60.53
C ASP A 33 -35.48 -6.55 60.09
N ASP A 34 -36.81 -6.59 60.05
CA ASP A 34 -37.55 -7.75 59.55
C ASP A 34 -37.49 -7.88 58.04
N VAL A 35 -37.56 -6.75 57.32
CA VAL A 35 -37.30 -6.72 55.88
C VAL A 35 -35.89 -7.24 55.59
N ARG A 36 -34.88 -6.80 56.34
CA ARG A 36 -33.48 -7.26 56.21
C ARG A 36 -33.32 -8.77 56.36
N LYS A 37 -34.09 -9.42 57.22
CA LYS A 37 -34.06 -10.88 57.39
C LYS A 37 -34.59 -11.63 56.15
N GLN A 38 -35.46 -10.99 55.35
CA GLN A 38 -36.17 -11.63 54.24
C GLN A 38 -35.61 -11.35 52.84
N VAL A 39 -34.68 -10.40 52.71
CA VAL A 39 -34.03 -10.08 51.45
C VAL A 39 -32.54 -10.42 51.49
N ARG A 40 -31.96 -10.69 50.32
CA ARG A 40 -30.52 -10.95 50.15
C ARG A 40 -29.95 -10.03 49.08
N ASN A 41 -28.70 -9.61 49.27
CA ASN A 41 -27.96 -8.90 48.22
C ASN A 41 -27.45 -9.89 47.14
N LEU A 42 -26.85 -9.38 46.08
CA LEU A 42 -26.33 -10.20 44.98
C LEU A 42 -25.23 -11.19 45.40
N LYS A 43 -24.58 -11.00 46.57
CA LYS A 43 -23.65 -11.96 47.19
C LYS A 43 -24.34 -12.97 48.12
N GLY A 44 -25.67 -12.99 48.19
CA GLY A 44 -26.41 -13.85 49.12
C GLY A 44 -26.32 -13.44 50.60
N LYS A 45 -25.73 -12.27 50.92
CA LYS A 45 -25.59 -11.77 52.31
C LYS A 45 -26.78 -10.89 52.70
N LYS A 46 -27.01 -10.76 54.01
CA LYS A 46 -28.02 -9.83 54.57
C LYS A 46 -27.63 -8.38 54.22
N PRO A 47 -28.50 -7.59 53.57
CA PRO A 47 -28.20 -6.20 53.23
C PRO A 47 -28.20 -5.29 54.46
N THR A 48 -27.51 -4.15 54.40
CA THR A 48 -27.56 -3.16 55.48
C THR A 48 -28.89 -2.38 55.45
N VAL A 49 -29.39 -1.95 56.61
CA VAL A 49 -30.61 -1.13 56.70
C VAL A 49 -30.48 0.16 55.87
N LYS A 50 -29.28 0.75 55.82
CA LYS A 50 -28.96 1.91 54.99
C LYS A 50 -29.16 1.64 53.49
N LEU A 51 -28.83 0.43 53.02
CA LEU A 51 -29.08 0.03 51.64
C LEU A 51 -30.58 -0.11 51.38
N LEU A 52 -31.33 -0.76 52.28
CA LEU A 52 -32.78 -0.93 52.15
C LEU A 52 -33.50 0.41 52.06
N ARG A 53 -33.20 1.33 52.97
CA ARG A 53 -33.76 2.69 52.96
C ARG A 53 -33.43 3.43 51.67
N ARG A 54 -32.22 3.27 51.14
CA ARG A 54 -31.80 3.89 49.88
C ARG A 54 -32.54 3.30 48.68
N VAL A 55 -32.68 1.97 48.62
CA VAL A 55 -33.44 1.28 47.58
C VAL A 55 -34.87 1.77 47.62
N TYR A 56 -35.51 1.74 48.79
CA TYR A 56 -36.87 2.22 48.98
C TYR A 56 -37.06 3.69 48.54
N LYS A 57 -36.20 4.60 49.02
CA LYS A 57 -36.25 6.03 48.67
C LYS A 57 -36.09 6.28 47.17
N ASN A 58 -35.26 5.50 46.49
CA ASN A 58 -34.95 5.69 45.07
C ASN A 58 -35.80 4.81 44.14
N PHE A 59 -36.70 3.99 44.68
CA PHE A 59 -37.54 3.09 43.90
C PHE A 59 -38.67 3.87 43.23
N SER A 60 -38.75 3.80 41.91
CA SER A 60 -39.86 4.39 41.16
C SER A 60 -40.99 3.37 41.07
N LYS A 61 -42.10 3.60 41.79
CA LYS A 61 -43.31 2.75 41.73
C LYS A 61 -43.81 2.60 40.28
N LYS A 62 -43.86 3.70 39.53
CA LYS A 62 -44.27 3.72 38.11
C LYS A 62 -43.39 2.84 37.21
N LYS A 63 -42.07 2.84 37.42
CA LYS A 63 -41.12 2.05 36.60
C LYS A 63 -40.83 0.67 37.18
N GLY A 64 -41.30 0.37 38.39
CA GLY A 64 -41.04 -0.88 39.10
C GLY A 64 -39.57 -1.14 39.47
N ARG A 65 -38.69 -0.12 39.44
CA ARG A 65 -37.26 -0.26 39.78
C ARG A 65 -36.65 1.00 40.37
N VAL A 66 -35.48 0.84 41.00
CA VAL A 66 -34.62 1.96 41.38
C VAL A 66 -34.12 2.69 40.12
N VAL A 67 -34.30 4.01 40.08
CA VAL A 67 -33.81 4.84 38.97
C VAL A 67 -32.51 5.52 39.40
N TYR A 68 -31.38 5.01 38.92
CA TYR A 68 -30.10 5.65 39.17
C TYR A 68 -29.99 6.93 38.34
N LYS A 69 -29.86 8.08 39.03
CA LYS A 69 -29.56 9.37 38.39
C LYS A 69 -28.09 9.42 37.99
N TYR A 70 -27.74 8.75 36.88
CA TYR A 70 -26.37 8.68 36.34
C TYR A 70 -25.76 10.05 35.96
N LYS A 71 -26.54 11.14 35.98
CA LYS A 71 -26.08 12.50 35.67
C LYS A 71 -24.91 12.99 36.56
N LYS A 72 -24.62 12.33 37.69
CA LYS A 72 -23.53 12.68 38.63
C LYS A 72 -22.55 11.52 38.91
N CYS A 73 -22.42 10.54 38.02
CA CYS A 73 -21.57 9.35 38.27
C CYS A 73 -20.04 9.60 38.26
N GLY A 74 -19.58 10.82 38.53
CA GLY A 74 -18.14 11.14 38.59
C GLY A 74 -17.41 10.99 37.26
N ARG A 75 -18.13 10.87 36.13
CA ARG A 75 -17.49 10.89 34.81
C ARG A 75 -16.81 12.24 34.63
N LYS A 76 -15.52 12.21 34.31
CA LYS A 76 -14.77 13.40 33.92
C LYS A 76 -15.55 14.16 32.85
N PRO A 77 -15.58 15.49 32.89
CA PRO A 77 -16.21 16.30 31.85
C PRO A 77 -15.77 15.81 30.47
N TRP A 78 -16.72 15.66 29.57
CA TRP A 78 -16.40 15.21 28.22
C TRP A 78 -15.60 16.31 27.52
N LYS A 79 -14.31 16.06 27.29
CA LYS A 79 -13.40 17.01 26.60
C LYS A 79 -13.85 17.39 25.18
N VAL A 80 -14.74 16.62 24.56
CA VAL A 80 -15.27 16.92 23.22
C VAL A 80 -16.48 17.83 23.37
N THR A 81 -16.22 19.14 23.38
CA THR A 81 -17.29 20.14 23.27
C THR A 81 -17.81 20.21 21.83
N LYS A 82 -18.97 20.82 21.61
CA LYS A 82 -19.49 21.10 20.25
C LYS A 82 -18.48 21.90 19.42
N GLY A 83 -17.74 22.82 20.04
CA GLY A 83 -16.69 23.59 19.37
C GLY A 83 -15.52 22.73 18.89
N VAL A 84 -15.05 21.79 19.72
CA VAL A 84 -14.00 20.82 19.37
C VAL A 84 -14.46 19.88 18.26
N GLU A 85 -15.70 19.37 18.33
CA GLU A 85 -16.27 18.53 17.30
C GLU A 85 -16.36 19.27 15.95
N SER A 86 -16.91 20.48 15.93
CA SER A 86 -16.98 21.31 14.72
C SER A 86 -15.59 21.67 14.17
N PHE A 87 -14.61 21.88 15.04
CA PHE A 87 -13.22 22.09 14.64
C PHE A 87 -12.66 20.88 13.90
N LEU A 88 -12.76 19.68 14.50
CA LEU A 88 -12.25 18.44 13.90
C LEU A 88 -12.86 18.17 12.52
N LEU A 89 -14.17 18.36 12.36
CA LEU A 89 -14.85 18.14 11.08
C LEU A 89 -14.45 19.15 10.01
N ARG A 90 -14.27 20.42 10.38
CA ARG A 90 -13.81 21.47 9.46
C ARG A 90 -12.37 21.24 9.03
N ARG A 91 -11.48 20.96 9.98
CA ARG A 91 -10.05 20.71 9.72
C ARG A 91 -9.86 19.45 8.90
N LEU A 92 -10.64 18.39 9.17
CA LEU A 92 -10.67 17.19 8.32
C LEU A 92 -11.00 17.53 6.86
N LYS A 93 -12.01 18.35 6.61
CA LYS A 93 -12.41 18.73 5.24
C LYS A 93 -11.34 19.53 4.51
N ALA A 94 -10.64 20.43 5.20
CA ALA A 94 -9.53 21.18 4.62
C ALA A 94 -8.34 20.26 4.31
N LEU A 95 -7.86 19.54 5.34
CA LEU A 95 -6.67 18.71 5.23
C LEU A 95 -6.78 17.59 4.19
N ARG A 96 -7.97 16.99 4.01
CA ARG A 96 -8.16 15.89 3.05
C ARG A 96 -8.05 16.33 1.59
N CYS A 97 -8.21 17.63 1.31
CA CYS A 97 -7.99 18.19 -0.03
C CYS A 97 -6.50 18.42 -0.30
N GLU A 98 -5.72 18.68 0.75
CA GLU A 98 -4.29 18.98 0.66
C GLU A 98 -3.40 17.74 0.82
N SER A 99 -3.75 16.84 1.73
CA SER A 99 -2.89 15.74 2.17
C SER A 99 -3.68 14.56 2.76
N ILE A 100 -2.96 13.54 3.23
CA ILE A 100 -3.56 12.38 3.90
C ILE A 100 -3.93 12.77 5.33
N CYS A 101 -5.22 13.00 5.54
CA CYS A 101 -5.74 13.34 6.86
C CYS A 101 -5.92 12.07 7.72
N THR A 102 -5.00 11.85 8.66
CA THR A 102 -5.08 10.76 9.67
C THR A 102 -5.65 11.28 11.00
N THR A 103 -6.01 10.37 11.90
CA THR A 103 -6.43 10.77 13.26
C THR A 103 -5.31 11.47 14.02
N THR A 104 -4.06 11.05 13.84
CA THR A 104 -2.88 11.66 14.48
C THR A 104 -2.65 13.08 13.98
N VAL A 105 -2.83 13.32 12.67
CA VAL A 105 -2.77 14.67 12.10
C VAL A 105 -3.84 15.55 12.75
N LEU A 106 -5.09 15.09 12.80
CA LEU A 106 -6.18 15.84 13.45
C LEU A 106 -5.94 16.11 14.94
N GLN A 107 -5.34 15.16 15.66
CA GLN A 107 -4.97 15.34 17.06
C GLN A 107 -3.94 16.47 17.21
N ARG A 108 -2.90 16.45 16.38
CA ARG A 108 -1.86 17.50 16.38
C ARG A 108 -2.45 18.87 16.09
N GLU A 109 -3.28 19.00 15.06
CA GLU A 109 -3.95 20.26 14.74
C GLU A 109 -4.85 20.74 15.89
N LEU A 110 -5.55 19.82 16.57
CA LEU A 110 -6.42 20.17 17.69
C LEU A 110 -5.63 20.67 18.91
N VAL A 111 -4.50 20.03 19.23
CA VAL A 111 -3.61 20.48 20.31
C VAL A 111 -3.04 21.85 19.97
N ASN A 112 -2.55 22.04 18.74
CA ASN A 112 -1.93 23.29 18.32
C ASN A 112 -2.92 24.47 18.30
N GLU A 113 -4.13 24.29 17.75
CA GLU A 113 -5.08 25.39 17.56
C GLU A 113 -6.06 25.61 18.72
N LYS A 114 -6.31 24.57 19.54
CA LYS A 114 -7.30 24.63 20.64
C LYS A 114 -6.71 24.31 22.01
N GLY A 115 -5.46 23.88 22.11
CA GLY A 115 -4.87 23.43 23.37
C GLY A 115 -5.57 22.21 23.97
N VAL A 116 -6.35 21.47 23.17
CA VAL A 116 -7.13 20.31 23.64
C VAL A 116 -6.47 19.03 23.20
N ASP A 117 -5.91 18.28 24.14
CA ASP A 117 -5.42 16.92 23.88
C ASP A 117 -6.53 15.88 24.05
N LEU A 118 -6.84 15.22 22.93
CA LEU A 118 -7.78 14.11 22.84
C LEU A 118 -7.07 12.84 22.36
N GLU A 119 -7.38 11.72 23.00
CA GLU A 119 -6.98 10.42 22.49
C GLU A 119 -7.51 10.18 21.06
N ALA A 120 -6.68 9.56 20.22
CA ALA A 120 -7.08 9.14 18.87
C ALA A 120 -8.37 8.31 18.87
N SER A 121 -8.59 7.48 19.88
CA SER A 121 -9.82 6.68 20.05
C SER A 121 -11.09 7.55 20.11
N THR A 122 -10.99 8.71 20.76
CA THR A 122 -12.07 9.67 20.94
C THR A 122 -12.34 10.43 19.66
N ILE A 123 -11.29 10.88 18.97
CA ILE A 123 -11.41 11.53 17.66
C ILE A 123 -12.08 10.58 16.65
N ARG A 124 -11.68 9.31 16.60
CA ARG A 124 -12.33 8.30 15.73
C ARG A 124 -13.82 8.17 16.00
N LYS A 125 -14.23 8.12 17.28
CA LYS A 125 -15.66 8.07 17.66
C LYS A 125 -16.44 9.30 17.17
N VAL A 126 -15.84 10.49 17.26
CA VAL A 126 -16.43 11.73 16.72
C VAL A 126 -16.60 11.64 15.20
N LEU A 127 -15.56 11.21 14.49
CA LEU A 127 -15.60 11.07 13.03
C LEU A 127 -16.64 10.04 12.58
N THR A 128 -16.68 8.85 13.20
CA THR A 128 -17.65 7.80 12.89
C THR A 128 -19.09 8.23 13.16
N ARG A 129 -19.34 8.94 14.27
CA ARG A 129 -20.67 9.51 14.55
C ARG A 129 -21.15 10.48 13.46
N ASN A 130 -20.21 11.16 12.80
CA ASN A 130 -20.47 12.10 11.71
C ASN A 130 -20.42 11.44 10.32
N GLY A 131 -20.46 10.10 10.25
CA GLY A 131 -20.51 9.34 8.99
C GLY A 131 -19.17 9.22 8.26
N TYR A 132 -18.06 9.58 8.90
CA TYR A 132 -16.72 9.38 8.35
C TYR A 132 -16.16 8.04 8.77
N PHE A 133 -15.56 7.36 7.81
CA PHE A 133 -14.95 6.05 7.99
C PHE A 133 -13.51 6.08 7.47
N TRP A 134 -12.66 5.24 8.05
CA TRP A 134 -11.33 5.00 7.53
C TRP A 134 -11.43 4.08 6.32
N LEU A 135 -11.48 4.67 5.12
CA LEU A 135 -11.73 3.96 3.87
C LEU A 135 -10.57 4.14 2.92
N THR A 136 -10.46 3.26 1.92
CA THR A 136 -9.48 3.40 0.85
C THR A 136 -9.69 4.73 0.13
N ARG A 137 -8.59 5.45 -0.12
CA ARG A 137 -8.57 6.67 -0.90
C ARG A 137 -9.07 6.36 -2.31
N ALA A 138 -9.93 7.22 -2.83
CA ALA A 138 -10.27 7.20 -4.23
C ALA A 138 -9.05 7.60 -5.05
N GLN A 139 -8.42 6.63 -5.71
CA GLN A 139 -7.27 6.90 -6.60
C GLN A 139 -7.71 7.09 -8.05
N LYS A 140 -8.95 6.73 -8.38
CA LYS A 140 -9.45 6.77 -9.76
C LYS A 140 -9.92 8.18 -10.11
N ARG A 141 -9.31 8.75 -11.15
CA ARG A 141 -9.70 10.04 -11.72
C ARG A 141 -10.99 9.87 -12.52
N LYS A 142 -11.83 10.91 -12.58
CA LYS A 142 -12.88 10.98 -13.61
C LYS A 142 -12.20 11.19 -14.97
N TYR A 143 -12.60 10.41 -15.96
CA TYR A 143 -12.11 10.53 -17.33
C TYR A 143 -13.05 11.43 -18.15
N SER A 144 -12.50 12.22 -19.07
CA SER A 144 -13.34 12.84 -20.10
C SER A 144 -13.91 11.75 -21.02
N PRO A 145 -15.00 12.05 -21.76
CA PRO A 145 -15.52 11.15 -22.79
C PRO A 145 -14.43 10.70 -23.78
N ASP A 146 -13.56 11.62 -24.22
CA ASP A 146 -12.47 11.31 -25.17
C ASP A 146 -11.44 10.33 -24.60
N VAL A 147 -11.00 10.56 -23.35
CA VAL A 147 -10.06 9.63 -22.68
C VAL A 147 -10.71 8.27 -22.50
N THR A 148 -12.01 8.23 -22.21
CA THR A 148 -12.77 6.98 -22.09
C THR A 148 -12.84 6.24 -23.42
N ALA A 149 -13.09 6.95 -24.53
CA ALA A 149 -13.12 6.39 -25.87
C ALA A 149 -11.73 5.83 -26.28
N GLN A 150 -10.65 6.58 -26.04
CA GLN A 150 -9.29 6.13 -26.31
C GLN A 150 -8.91 4.88 -25.50
N ARG A 151 -9.29 4.84 -24.21
CA ARG A 151 -9.12 3.68 -23.34
C ARG A 151 -9.87 2.45 -23.85
N LEU A 152 -11.12 2.63 -24.26
CA LEU A 152 -11.96 1.56 -24.80
C LEU A 152 -11.41 1.03 -26.12
N ALA A 153 -10.96 1.92 -27.02
CA ALA A 153 -10.37 1.54 -28.30
C ALA A 153 -9.11 0.70 -28.10
N PHE A 154 -8.21 1.12 -27.22
CA PHE A 154 -7.01 0.36 -26.87
C PHE A 154 -7.35 -1.01 -26.28
N ALA A 155 -8.27 -1.07 -25.31
CA ALA A 155 -8.68 -2.33 -24.69
C ALA A 155 -9.27 -3.30 -25.74
N LYS A 156 -10.16 -2.81 -26.62
CA LYS A 156 -10.71 -3.61 -27.73
C LYS A 156 -9.59 -4.11 -28.66
N ALA A 157 -8.62 -3.28 -29.00
CA ALA A 157 -7.50 -3.69 -29.84
C ALA A 157 -6.64 -4.80 -29.20
N VAL A 158 -6.37 -4.71 -27.89
CA VAL A 158 -5.65 -5.75 -27.14
C VAL A 158 -6.44 -7.06 -27.07
N LEU A 159 -7.76 -6.97 -26.83
CA LEU A 159 -8.63 -8.14 -26.72
C LEU A 159 -8.79 -8.89 -28.05
N ARG A 160 -8.73 -8.19 -29.19
CA ARG A 160 -8.75 -8.81 -30.52
C ARG A 160 -7.49 -9.62 -30.84
N MET A 161 -6.36 -9.33 -30.21
CA MET A 161 -5.14 -10.11 -30.44
C MET A 161 -5.30 -11.50 -29.85
N SER A 162 -4.55 -12.49 -30.34
CA SER A 162 -4.37 -13.81 -29.73
C SER A 162 -3.22 -13.79 -28.69
N LYS A 163 -3.12 -14.79 -27.82
CA LYS A 163 -2.05 -14.83 -26.79
C LYS A 163 -0.67 -14.82 -27.45
N ALA A 164 -0.54 -15.52 -28.58
CA ALA A 164 0.67 -15.55 -29.38
C ALA A 164 0.99 -14.17 -29.98
N GLN A 165 0.00 -13.52 -30.61
CA GLN A 165 0.17 -12.17 -31.17
C GLN A 165 0.55 -11.15 -30.09
N LEU A 166 -0.08 -11.21 -28.92
CA LEU A 166 0.26 -10.31 -27.81
C LEU A 166 1.68 -10.56 -27.29
N ARG A 167 2.11 -11.83 -27.20
CA ARG A 167 3.48 -12.22 -26.81
C ARG A 167 4.52 -11.81 -27.86
N GLU A 168 4.17 -11.84 -29.13
CA GLU A 168 5.04 -11.37 -30.20
C GLU A 168 5.15 -9.85 -30.20
N ARG A 169 4.03 -9.15 -29.97
CA ARG A 169 3.99 -7.69 -29.90
C ARG A 169 4.72 -7.18 -28.67
N LEU A 170 4.32 -7.59 -27.46
CA LEU A 170 4.86 -7.06 -26.21
C LEU A 170 6.22 -7.67 -25.83
N SER A 171 7.30 -6.96 -26.13
CA SER A 171 8.65 -7.35 -25.70
C SER A 171 8.97 -6.92 -24.27
N LEU A 172 8.49 -5.74 -23.86
CA LEU A 172 8.73 -5.17 -22.53
C LEU A 172 7.59 -4.21 -22.16
N SER A 173 7.28 -4.12 -20.87
CA SER A 173 6.44 -3.06 -20.30
C SER A 173 7.30 -2.18 -19.41
N LEU A 174 7.24 -0.88 -19.67
CA LEU A 174 8.07 0.16 -19.10
C LEU A 174 7.19 1.18 -18.38
N ASP A 175 7.66 1.63 -17.23
CA ASP A 175 7.11 2.78 -16.51
C ASP A 175 8.14 3.28 -15.50
N GLY A 176 8.00 4.55 -15.12
CA GLY A 176 8.75 5.18 -14.04
C GLY A 176 7.98 5.14 -12.73
N VAL A 177 8.49 4.45 -11.70
CA VAL A 177 7.84 4.48 -10.37
C VAL A 177 8.58 5.36 -9.39
N VAL A 178 7.82 6.12 -8.60
CA VAL A 178 8.30 6.82 -7.40
C VAL A 178 8.16 5.93 -6.17
N LEU A 179 9.26 5.76 -5.44
CA LEU A 179 9.27 5.12 -4.12
C LEU A 179 9.58 6.11 -3.00
N SER A 180 8.77 6.06 -1.95
CA SER A 180 8.93 6.87 -0.74
C SER A 180 9.71 6.11 0.33
N MET A 181 10.63 6.79 1.00
CA MET A 181 11.32 6.29 2.19
C MET A 181 10.47 6.53 3.43
N ALA A 182 10.55 5.63 4.41
CA ALA A 182 9.88 5.82 5.68
C ALA A 182 10.45 7.05 6.43
N PRO A 183 9.61 7.82 7.15
CA PRO A 183 10.07 8.90 8.03
C PRO A 183 11.10 8.42 9.07
N LYS A 184 11.95 9.33 9.53
CA LYS A 184 12.92 9.04 10.60
C LYS A 184 12.26 8.96 11.98
N ASP A 185 11.22 9.77 12.20
CA ASP A 185 10.45 9.76 13.45
C ASP A 185 9.75 8.40 13.65
N PRO A 186 9.89 7.74 14.81
CA PRO A 186 9.32 6.42 15.05
C PRO A 186 7.79 6.36 14.93
N LEU A 187 7.08 7.39 15.38
CA LEU A 187 5.61 7.42 15.37
C LEU A 187 5.09 7.65 13.95
N GLU A 188 5.67 8.59 13.22
CA GLU A 188 5.35 8.81 11.80
C GLU A 188 5.70 7.58 10.95
N ARG A 189 6.83 6.94 11.23
CA ARG A 189 7.22 5.68 10.59
C ARG A 189 6.24 4.55 10.88
N GLN A 190 5.76 4.43 12.11
CA GLN A 190 4.73 3.47 12.48
C GLN A 190 3.45 3.70 11.67
N ASN A 191 2.99 4.95 11.60
CA ASN A 191 1.81 5.32 10.82
C ASN A 191 1.99 5.02 9.32
N TRP A 192 3.15 5.39 8.76
CA TRP A 192 3.50 5.14 7.37
C TRP A 192 3.50 3.64 7.03
N CYS A 193 4.09 2.81 7.90
CA CYS A 193 4.13 1.36 7.69
C CYS A 193 2.76 0.70 7.87
N ALA A 194 1.96 1.14 8.85
CA ALA A 194 0.69 0.50 9.20
C ALA A 194 -0.40 0.70 8.11
N HIS A 195 -0.41 1.86 7.47
CA HIS A 195 -1.51 2.23 6.57
C HIS A 195 -1.07 2.51 5.13
N GLY A 196 0.20 2.84 4.93
CA GLY A 196 0.65 3.48 3.70
C GLY A 196 -0.24 4.67 3.32
N ASP A 197 -0.23 5.02 2.04
CA ASP A 197 -0.99 6.16 1.52
C ASP A 197 -2.39 5.81 1.01
N THR A 198 -2.91 4.69 1.48
CA THR A 198 -4.03 4.02 0.81
C THR A 198 -5.37 4.33 1.44
N HIS A 199 -5.41 4.91 2.65
CA HIS A 199 -6.64 5.17 3.38
C HIS A 199 -6.71 6.61 3.87
N MET A 200 -7.94 7.12 4.01
CA MET A 200 -8.22 8.43 4.61
C MET A 200 -9.61 8.42 5.24
N TRP A 201 -9.85 9.37 6.16
CA TRP A 201 -11.19 9.61 6.70
C TRP A 201 -12.08 10.25 5.64
N ARG A 202 -13.09 9.51 5.17
CA ARG A 202 -14.09 10.00 4.21
C ARG A 202 -15.44 9.34 4.43
N LYS A 203 -16.49 9.90 3.86
CA LYS A 203 -17.81 9.28 3.78
C LYS A 203 -17.80 8.20 2.70
N ARG A 204 -18.75 7.25 2.78
CA ARG A 204 -18.85 6.16 1.80
C ARG A 204 -19.19 6.67 0.39
N CYS A 205 -20.07 7.65 0.29
CA CYS A 205 -20.47 8.30 -0.98
C CYS A 205 -19.39 9.18 -1.61
N GLU A 206 -18.32 9.49 -0.88
CA GLU A 206 -17.27 10.40 -1.35
C GLU A 206 -16.21 9.72 -2.22
N ALA A 207 -16.34 8.40 -2.49
CA ALA A 207 -15.37 7.66 -3.32
C ALA A 207 -15.26 8.23 -4.76
N ALA A 208 -16.32 8.83 -5.29
CA ALA A 208 -16.35 9.38 -6.65
C ALA A 208 -16.19 10.91 -6.68
N SER A 209 -15.92 11.55 -5.55
CA SER A 209 -15.75 13.00 -5.48
C SER A 209 -14.43 13.41 -6.16
N PRO A 210 -14.46 14.32 -7.15
CA PRO A 210 -13.24 14.83 -7.82
C PRO A 210 -12.24 15.43 -6.83
N ASP A 211 -12.73 16.15 -5.82
CA ASP A 211 -11.90 16.89 -4.84
C ASP A 211 -11.08 15.97 -3.93
N LEU A 212 -11.48 14.69 -3.84
CA LEU A 212 -10.82 13.67 -3.02
C LEU A 212 -10.06 12.65 -3.88
N ALA A 213 -10.17 12.75 -5.21
CA ALA A 213 -9.52 11.88 -6.16
C ALA A 213 -8.05 12.28 -6.37
N GLY A 214 -7.16 11.72 -5.54
CA GLY A 214 -5.80 11.35 -5.94
C GLY A 214 -4.87 12.42 -6.55
N ASN A 215 -4.60 13.55 -5.88
CA ASN A 215 -3.31 14.23 -6.04
C ASN A 215 -2.21 13.49 -5.24
N ASP A 216 -1.09 13.17 -5.87
CA ASP A 216 0.02 12.46 -5.23
C ASP A 216 0.83 13.45 -4.37
N ALA A 217 0.96 13.22 -3.07
CA ALA A 217 1.38 14.23 -2.10
C ALA A 217 2.91 14.33 -1.88
N TYR A 218 3.72 13.60 -2.66
CA TYR A 218 5.15 13.44 -2.36
C TYR A 218 6.06 14.42 -3.12
N GLY A 219 6.74 15.30 -2.38
CA GLY A 219 7.68 16.31 -2.89
C GLY A 219 9.04 15.78 -3.36
N LYS A 220 9.57 14.70 -2.76
CA LYS A 220 10.88 14.08 -3.10
C LYS A 220 10.71 12.61 -3.46
N GLN A 221 11.34 12.20 -4.56
CA GLN A 221 10.94 11.02 -5.33
C GLN A 221 12.16 10.30 -5.90
N VAL A 222 12.08 8.98 -6.08
CA VAL A 222 13.11 8.16 -6.71
C VAL A 222 12.47 7.43 -7.88
N PRO A 223 12.75 7.78 -9.15
CA PRO A 223 12.22 7.06 -10.31
C PRO A 223 12.90 5.69 -10.46
N LEU A 224 12.16 4.69 -10.96
CA LEU A 224 12.67 3.35 -11.30
C LEU A 224 12.01 2.81 -12.57
N CYS A 225 12.75 2.07 -13.37
CA CYS A 225 12.28 1.31 -14.54
C CYS A 225 12.38 -0.20 -14.26
N PHE A 226 11.42 -0.99 -14.77
CA PHE A 226 11.41 -2.44 -14.59
C PHE A 226 12.22 -3.14 -15.69
N ALA A 227 13.00 -4.16 -15.30
CA ALA A 227 14.12 -4.80 -16.02
C ALA A 227 15.48 -4.07 -15.95
N THR A 228 15.51 -2.73 -15.88
CA THR A 228 16.72 -1.94 -15.59
C THR A 228 16.44 -0.86 -14.56
N VAL A 229 17.01 -1.00 -13.37
CA VAL A 229 16.86 0.01 -12.33
C VAL A 229 17.79 1.19 -12.62
N VAL A 230 17.22 2.28 -13.15
CA VAL A 230 17.89 3.58 -13.27
C VAL A 230 17.44 4.46 -12.11
N PHE A 231 18.38 4.86 -11.25
CA PHE A 231 18.12 5.81 -10.18
C PHE A 231 18.45 7.22 -10.68
N HIS A 232 17.49 8.13 -10.61
CA HIS A 232 17.73 9.53 -10.98
C HIS A 232 17.63 10.46 -9.76
N LYS A 233 18.31 11.62 -9.82
CA LYS A 233 18.25 12.63 -8.76
C LYS A 233 16.97 13.44 -8.83
N SER A 234 16.46 13.71 -10.04
CA SER A 234 15.19 14.39 -10.27
C SER A 234 14.03 13.40 -10.41
N LYS A 235 12.80 13.91 -10.45
CA LYS A 235 11.57 13.11 -10.56
C LYS A 235 11.46 12.38 -11.92
N LYS A 236 12.08 12.91 -12.97
CA LYS A 236 11.93 12.45 -14.36
C LYS A 236 13.27 12.47 -15.09
N LEU A 237 13.48 11.54 -16.02
CA LEU A 237 14.60 11.61 -16.96
C LEU A 237 14.35 12.74 -17.96
N CYS A 238 15.42 13.39 -18.41
CA CYS A 238 15.34 14.28 -19.56
C CYS A 238 15.49 13.49 -20.87
N THR A 239 15.21 14.16 -21.99
CA THR A 239 15.34 13.58 -23.34
C THR A 239 16.74 13.03 -23.61
N VAL A 240 17.79 13.77 -23.25
CA VAL A 240 19.19 13.40 -23.52
C VAL A 240 19.57 12.16 -22.71
N GLU A 241 19.31 12.19 -21.40
CA GLU A 241 19.58 11.05 -20.50
C GLU A 241 18.88 9.77 -20.97
N TRP A 242 17.63 9.89 -21.43
CA TRP A 242 16.89 8.74 -21.96
C TRP A 242 17.50 8.21 -23.26
N ALA A 243 17.85 9.09 -24.21
CA ALA A 243 18.49 8.71 -25.45
C ALA A 243 19.83 8.00 -25.20
N ASP A 244 20.65 8.50 -24.27
CA ASP A 244 21.92 7.88 -23.88
C ASP A 244 21.72 6.48 -23.28
N ILE A 245 20.67 6.28 -22.46
CA ILE A 245 20.31 4.97 -21.92
C ILE A 245 19.94 3.98 -23.03
N VAL A 246 19.18 4.44 -24.02
CA VAL A 246 18.76 3.62 -25.17
C VAL A 246 19.95 3.27 -26.05
N ASN A 247 20.75 4.28 -26.44
CA ASN A 247 21.94 4.11 -27.29
C ASN A 247 23.02 3.27 -26.62
N GLY A 248 23.19 3.40 -25.29
CA GLY A 248 24.08 2.56 -24.50
C GLY A 248 23.61 1.11 -24.34
N GLY A 249 22.53 0.70 -25.04
CA GLY A 249 22.05 -0.68 -25.09
C GLY A 249 21.41 -1.19 -23.80
N LYS A 250 21.18 -0.33 -22.79
CA LYS A 250 20.56 -0.77 -21.52
C LYS A 250 19.15 -1.31 -21.77
N LEU A 251 18.36 -0.64 -22.60
CA LEU A 251 17.00 -1.06 -22.92
C LEU A 251 16.99 -2.36 -23.75
N THR A 252 17.89 -2.53 -24.71
CA THR A 252 17.97 -3.76 -25.52
C THR A 252 18.45 -4.95 -24.69
N ASN A 253 19.42 -4.75 -23.79
CA ASN A 253 19.86 -5.77 -22.84
C ASN A 253 18.73 -6.18 -21.88
N ALA A 254 17.95 -5.22 -21.40
CA ALA A 254 16.77 -5.50 -20.58
C ALA A 254 15.75 -6.35 -21.33
N ILE A 255 15.43 -6.00 -22.58
CA ILE A 255 14.52 -6.77 -23.43
C ILE A 255 15.05 -8.19 -23.65
N ARG A 256 16.32 -8.35 -24.03
CA ARG A 256 16.96 -9.67 -24.26
C ARG A 256 16.91 -10.57 -23.02
N SER A 257 17.08 -10.00 -21.83
CA SER A 257 16.99 -10.75 -20.56
C SER A 257 15.63 -11.41 -20.33
N LEU A 258 14.57 -10.90 -20.97
CA LEU A 258 13.21 -11.46 -20.89
C LEU A 258 12.95 -12.57 -21.91
N SER A 259 13.95 -12.96 -22.71
CA SER A 259 13.82 -13.98 -23.77
C SER A 259 12.64 -13.68 -24.72
N PRO A 260 12.67 -12.54 -25.42
CA PRO A 260 11.57 -12.12 -26.28
C PRO A 260 11.40 -13.09 -27.44
N THR A 261 10.20 -13.12 -28.03
CA THR A 261 9.90 -13.97 -29.21
C THR A 261 10.86 -13.72 -30.37
N LYS A 262 11.33 -12.47 -30.53
CA LYS A 262 12.33 -12.06 -31.51
C LYS A 262 13.62 -11.63 -30.79
N PRO A 263 14.65 -12.50 -30.68
CA PRO A 263 15.86 -12.20 -29.90
C PRO A 263 16.68 -11.01 -30.40
N ARG A 264 16.54 -10.63 -31.68
CA ARG A 264 17.26 -9.54 -32.34
C ARG A 264 16.37 -8.35 -32.73
N GLY A 265 15.10 -8.37 -32.32
CA GLY A 265 14.11 -7.35 -32.70
C GLY A 265 13.42 -7.62 -34.04
N PRO A 266 12.60 -6.66 -34.52
CA PRO A 266 12.21 -5.43 -33.82
C PRO A 266 11.41 -5.74 -32.55
N TRP A 267 11.46 -4.83 -31.58
CA TRP A 267 10.80 -5.00 -30.28
C TRP A 267 9.75 -3.93 -30.04
N TRP A 268 8.61 -4.30 -29.41
CA TRP A 268 7.68 -3.29 -28.90
C TRP A 268 7.77 -3.13 -27.40
N VAL A 269 7.86 -1.88 -26.96
CA VAL A 269 7.91 -1.49 -25.56
C VAL A 269 6.61 -0.77 -25.20
N LEU A 270 5.81 -1.36 -24.32
CA LEU A 270 4.59 -0.75 -23.80
C LEU A 270 4.96 0.30 -22.74
N CYS A 271 4.61 1.56 -22.96
CA CYS A 271 4.91 2.66 -22.05
C CYS A 271 3.77 3.68 -21.99
N ASP A 272 3.88 4.64 -21.07
CA ASP A 272 3.00 5.79 -21.02
C ASP A 272 3.34 6.84 -22.10
N ASN A 273 2.65 7.98 -22.05
CA ASN A 273 2.77 9.07 -23.02
C ASN A 273 3.67 10.21 -22.52
N GLU A 274 4.70 9.90 -21.73
CA GLU A 274 5.65 10.90 -21.30
C GLU A 274 6.33 11.58 -22.49
N THR A 275 6.39 12.91 -22.46
CA THR A 275 6.77 13.74 -23.61
C THR A 275 8.20 13.49 -24.06
N PHE A 276 9.12 13.25 -23.11
CA PHE A 276 10.53 12.97 -23.40
C PHE A 276 10.73 11.67 -24.18
N LEU A 277 9.80 10.70 -24.11
CA LEU A 277 9.87 9.46 -24.88
C LEU A 277 9.58 9.67 -26.38
N ARG A 278 8.93 10.78 -26.74
CA ARG A 278 8.40 11.04 -28.09
C ARG A 278 9.13 12.14 -28.84
N THR A 279 10.16 12.73 -28.26
CA THR A 279 11.01 13.72 -28.95
C THR A 279 11.75 13.08 -30.11
N GLN A 280 12.15 13.88 -31.10
CA GLN A 280 12.89 13.39 -32.27
C GLN A 280 14.17 12.65 -31.87
N VAL A 281 14.90 13.15 -30.87
CA VAL A 281 16.12 12.52 -30.33
C VAL A 281 15.82 11.13 -29.77
N SER A 282 14.78 10.99 -28.95
CA SER A 282 14.37 9.71 -28.39
C SER A 282 13.91 8.74 -29.48
N GLN A 283 13.13 9.21 -30.45
CA GLN A 283 12.67 8.39 -31.59
C GLN A 283 13.84 7.90 -32.45
N ALA A 284 14.85 8.74 -32.69
CA ALA A 284 16.06 8.36 -33.40
C ALA A 284 16.82 7.25 -32.66
N ALA A 285 16.99 7.39 -31.34
CA ALA A 285 17.61 6.38 -30.49
C ALA A 285 16.82 5.05 -30.50
N HIS A 286 15.49 5.10 -30.41
CA HIS A 286 14.64 3.91 -30.52
C HIS A 286 14.79 3.21 -31.87
N LYS A 287 14.75 3.98 -32.96
CA LYS A 287 14.91 3.47 -34.32
C LYS A 287 16.27 2.79 -34.51
N ALA A 288 17.35 3.42 -34.04
CA ALA A 288 18.70 2.86 -34.11
C ALA A 288 18.84 1.52 -33.38
N GLN A 289 18.02 1.28 -32.35
CA GLN A 289 18.01 0.04 -31.57
C GLN A 289 16.89 -0.94 -31.98
N GLY A 290 16.15 -0.68 -33.06
CA GLY A 290 15.05 -1.55 -33.50
C GLY A 290 13.87 -1.61 -32.52
N ILE A 291 13.62 -0.51 -31.79
CA ILE A 291 12.57 -0.40 -30.77
C ILE A 291 11.41 0.43 -31.32
N SER A 292 10.19 -0.07 -31.13
CA SER A 292 8.94 0.64 -31.37
C SER A 292 8.19 0.83 -30.07
N LEU A 293 7.73 2.05 -29.80
CA LEU A 293 6.91 2.31 -28.61
C LEU A 293 5.46 1.92 -28.88
N TRP A 294 4.86 1.23 -27.91
CA TRP A 294 3.44 0.96 -27.86
C TRP A 294 2.83 1.78 -26.71
N SER A 295 2.16 2.87 -27.05
CA SER A 295 1.62 3.79 -26.05
C SER A 295 0.33 3.30 -25.41
N VAL A 296 0.22 3.39 -24.08
CA VAL A 296 -1.07 3.31 -23.41
C VAL A 296 -1.85 4.64 -23.57
N PRO A 297 -3.19 4.61 -23.56
CA PRO A 297 -4.00 5.82 -23.57
C PRO A 297 -3.68 6.75 -22.38
N PRO A 298 -3.86 8.07 -22.51
CA PRO A 298 -3.63 9.01 -21.43
C PRO A 298 -4.32 8.60 -20.13
N ARG A 299 -3.68 8.89 -18.99
CA ARG A 299 -4.22 8.64 -17.63
C ARG A 299 -4.63 7.18 -17.38
N SER A 300 -3.89 6.23 -17.95
CA SER A 300 -4.22 4.79 -17.90
C SER A 300 -3.16 3.89 -17.26
N PRO A 301 -2.73 4.18 -16.01
CA PRO A 301 -1.77 3.31 -15.32
C PRO A 301 -2.32 1.89 -15.15
N ASP A 302 -3.62 1.73 -14.97
CA ASP A 302 -4.28 0.43 -14.83
C ASP A 302 -4.19 -0.47 -16.07
N LEU A 303 -3.92 0.11 -17.25
CA LEU A 303 -3.70 -0.61 -18.50
C LEU A 303 -2.23 -1.03 -18.70
N ASN A 304 -1.30 -0.51 -17.88
CA ASN A 304 0.11 -0.87 -17.93
C ASN A 304 0.42 -1.97 -16.89
N PRO A 305 0.77 -3.21 -17.30
CA PRO A 305 0.91 -4.33 -16.37
C PRO A 305 2.00 -4.13 -15.31
N VAL A 306 3.01 -3.32 -15.59
CA VAL A 306 4.10 -2.99 -14.64
C VAL A 306 3.58 -2.33 -13.35
N GLU A 307 2.43 -1.66 -13.37
CA GLU A 307 1.85 -1.03 -12.18
C GLU A 307 1.45 -2.04 -11.10
N LYS A 308 1.09 -3.26 -11.51
CA LYS A 308 0.86 -4.38 -10.57
C LYS A 308 2.16 -4.76 -9.86
N PHE A 309 3.28 -4.75 -10.58
CA PHE A 309 4.60 -4.98 -9.99
C PHE A 309 4.98 -3.85 -9.03
N TRP A 310 4.72 -2.58 -9.40
CA TRP A 310 4.95 -1.44 -8.51
C TRP A 310 4.13 -1.48 -7.24
N ALA A 311 2.85 -1.86 -7.32
CA ALA A 311 2.01 -2.07 -6.15
C ALA A 311 2.57 -3.15 -5.23
N TRP A 312 3.06 -4.26 -5.78
CA TRP A 312 3.73 -5.32 -5.03
C TRP A 312 5.03 -4.85 -4.38
N LEU A 313 5.88 -4.14 -5.12
CA LEU A 313 7.18 -3.64 -4.65
C LEU A 313 6.98 -2.68 -3.47
N ARG A 314 6.11 -1.66 -3.62
CA ARG A 314 5.78 -0.72 -2.53
C ARG A 314 5.30 -1.44 -1.28
N ARG A 315 4.41 -2.43 -1.42
CA ARG A 315 3.91 -3.23 -0.29
C ARG A 315 5.02 -4.01 0.39
N THR A 316 5.89 -4.64 -0.40
CA THR A 316 7.00 -5.47 0.10
C THR A 316 8.03 -4.62 0.85
N LEU A 317 8.37 -3.45 0.32
CA LEU A 317 9.28 -2.51 0.97
C LEU A 317 8.69 -2.00 2.30
N ARG A 318 7.41 -1.61 2.32
CA ARG A 318 6.71 -1.24 3.57
C ARG A 318 6.73 -2.35 4.62
N GLN A 319 6.51 -3.59 4.22
CA GLN A 319 6.56 -4.73 5.14
C GLN A 319 7.96 -4.93 5.74
N LYS A 320 9.02 -4.75 4.93
CA LYS A 320 10.40 -4.78 5.43
C LYS A 320 10.68 -3.64 6.41
N ASP A 321 10.21 -2.43 6.10
CA ASP A 321 10.34 -1.28 6.99
C ASP A 321 9.57 -1.45 8.31
N TRP A 322 8.40 -2.12 8.27
CA TRP A 322 7.65 -2.51 9.47
C TRP A 322 8.40 -3.53 10.32
N ALA A 323 9.01 -4.53 9.69
CA ALA A 323 9.83 -5.52 10.39
C ALA A 323 11.04 -4.86 11.06
N ASP A 324 11.69 -3.91 10.38
CA ASP A 324 12.78 -3.12 10.96
C ASP A 324 12.33 -2.29 12.16
N LEU A 325 11.18 -1.61 12.04
CA LEU A 325 10.62 -0.81 13.13
C LEU A 325 10.34 -1.68 14.36
N ARG A 326 9.73 -2.86 14.17
CA ARG A 326 9.47 -3.83 15.27
C ARG A 326 10.76 -4.36 15.90
N ALA A 327 11.84 -4.43 15.12
CA ALA A 327 13.16 -4.83 15.59
C ALA A 327 13.97 -3.65 16.18
N GLY A 328 13.38 -2.47 16.36
CA GLY A 328 14.07 -1.28 16.89
C GLY A 328 15.13 -0.69 15.97
N ARG A 329 15.21 -1.13 14.70
CA ARG A 329 16.19 -0.61 13.74
C ARG A 329 15.81 0.81 13.29
N LYS A 330 16.81 1.68 13.12
CA LYS A 330 16.61 3.05 12.59
C LYS A 330 16.07 3.02 11.15
N ALA A 331 15.45 4.11 10.71
CA ALA A 331 15.03 4.27 9.32
C ALA A 331 16.26 4.27 8.40
N LEU A 332 16.13 3.66 7.22
CA LEU A 332 17.23 3.59 6.26
C LEU A 332 17.58 4.97 5.71
N ASP A 333 18.88 5.18 5.45
CA ASP A 333 19.32 6.26 4.59
C ASP A 333 19.05 5.95 3.10
N LYS A 334 19.33 6.93 2.23
CA LYS A 334 19.06 6.81 0.78
C LYS A 334 19.86 5.65 0.15
N LYS A 335 21.13 5.47 0.49
CA LYS A 335 22.01 4.46 -0.10
C LYS A 335 21.55 3.06 0.31
N ALA A 336 21.25 2.86 1.58
CA ALA A 336 20.72 1.62 2.13
C ALA A 336 19.34 1.29 1.56
N TYR A 337 18.47 2.29 1.38
CA TYR A 337 17.17 2.11 0.74
C TYR A 337 17.31 1.68 -0.72
N GLN A 338 18.19 2.30 -1.50
CA GLN A 338 18.48 1.89 -2.88
C GLN A 338 19.01 0.44 -2.95
N ALA A 339 19.90 0.05 -2.05
CA ALA A 339 20.38 -1.33 -1.95
C ALA A 339 19.24 -2.31 -1.61
N ARG A 340 18.32 -1.92 -0.72
CA ARG A 340 17.11 -2.70 -0.40
C ARG A 340 16.18 -2.86 -1.61
N VAL A 341 15.97 -1.81 -2.40
CA VAL A 341 15.17 -1.88 -3.63
C VAL A 341 15.81 -2.86 -4.62
N ARG A 342 17.12 -2.71 -4.90
CA ARG A 342 17.85 -3.61 -5.81
C ARG A 342 17.78 -5.07 -5.36
N SER A 343 18.06 -5.36 -4.09
CA SER A 343 18.00 -6.72 -3.55
C SER A 343 16.59 -7.30 -3.60
N THR A 344 15.55 -6.49 -3.30
CA THR A 344 14.15 -6.92 -3.39
C THR A 344 13.76 -7.29 -4.82
N CYS A 345 14.14 -6.47 -5.81
CA CYS A 345 13.88 -6.74 -7.23
C CYS A 345 14.63 -7.96 -7.78
N ARG A 346 15.76 -8.35 -7.17
CA ARG A 346 16.54 -9.54 -7.57
C ARG A 346 15.97 -10.87 -7.02
N THR A 347 15.00 -10.83 -6.11
CA THR A 347 14.45 -12.05 -5.51
C THR A 347 13.69 -12.91 -6.53
N LYS A 348 13.71 -14.25 -6.35
CA LYS A 348 12.86 -15.19 -7.13
C LYS A 348 11.37 -14.79 -7.10
N ARG A 349 10.92 -14.25 -5.97
CA ARG A 349 9.55 -13.76 -5.80
C ARG A 349 9.24 -12.55 -6.70
N ALA A 350 10.15 -11.59 -6.82
CA ALA A 350 9.99 -10.46 -7.73
C ALA A 350 9.83 -10.94 -9.18
N GLN A 351 10.69 -11.87 -9.61
CA GLN A 351 10.65 -12.44 -10.96
C GLN A 351 9.32 -13.16 -11.23
N ALA A 352 8.82 -13.94 -10.26
CA ALA A 352 7.52 -14.58 -10.39
C ALA A 352 6.35 -13.59 -10.47
N VAL A 353 6.38 -12.49 -9.69
CA VAL A 353 5.37 -11.44 -9.76
C VAL A 353 5.42 -10.73 -11.12
N ALA A 354 6.61 -10.41 -11.62
CA ALA A 354 6.81 -9.81 -12.93
C ALA A 354 6.23 -10.68 -14.06
N ALA A 355 6.56 -11.97 -14.08
CA ALA A 355 6.03 -12.92 -15.05
C ALA A 355 4.49 -13.00 -14.99
N SER A 356 3.91 -12.94 -13.79
CA SER A 356 2.46 -12.92 -13.61
C SER A 356 1.80 -11.62 -14.08
N CYS A 357 2.47 -10.47 -13.95
CA CYS A 357 1.94 -9.18 -14.40
C CYS A 357 1.73 -9.15 -15.93
N ALA A 358 2.61 -9.79 -16.70
CA ALA A 358 2.48 -9.92 -18.16
C ALA A 358 1.20 -10.66 -18.58
N GLY A 359 0.75 -11.66 -17.80
CA GLY A 359 -0.53 -12.34 -18.04
C GLY A 359 -1.75 -11.45 -17.78
N GLY A 360 -1.58 -10.33 -17.09
CA GLY A 360 -2.65 -9.43 -16.65
C GLY A 360 -3.29 -8.57 -17.73
N LEU A 361 -2.67 -8.42 -18.92
CA LEU A 361 -3.18 -7.59 -20.02
C LEU A 361 -4.50 -8.08 -20.61
N ARG A 362 -4.78 -9.39 -20.50
CA ARG A 362 -6.04 -10.00 -21.00
C ARG A 362 -7.13 -10.12 -19.95
N LEU A 363 -6.78 -10.05 -18.66
CA LEU A 363 -7.75 -10.15 -17.57
C LEU A 363 -8.62 -8.89 -17.40
N CYS A 364 -8.40 -7.88 -18.24
CA CYS A 364 -9.34 -6.78 -18.46
C CYS A 364 -10.52 -7.25 -19.34
N ASP A 365 -11.14 -8.37 -18.99
CA ASP A 365 -12.36 -8.87 -19.63
C ASP A 365 -13.50 -7.91 -19.29
N GLY A 366 -13.77 -6.98 -20.21
CA GLY A 366 -15.10 -6.54 -20.69
C GLY A 366 -16.19 -6.06 -19.72
N ARG A 367 -16.16 -6.37 -18.43
CA ARG A 367 -17.11 -5.87 -17.45
C ARG A 367 -16.75 -4.42 -17.17
N LEU A 368 -17.45 -3.53 -17.86
CA LEU A 368 -17.35 -2.09 -17.66
C LEU A 368 -17.45 -1.79 -16.15
N PRO A 369 -16.66 -0.83 -15.62
CA PRO A 369 -16.73 -0.43 -14.22
C PRO A 369 -18.15 -0.06 -13.76
N GLN A 370 -19.01 0.42 -14.66
CA GLN A 370 -20.42 0.70 -14.36
C GLN A 370 -21.20 -0.55 -13.91
N GLU A 371 -20.95 -1.73 -14.48
CA GLU A 371 -21.62 -2.97 -14.06
C GLU A 371 -21.03 -3.51 -12.75
N GLN A 372 -19.71 -3.36 -12.53
CA GLN A 372 -19.09 -3.74 -11.26
C GLN A 372 -19.47 -2.82 -10.10
N GLU A 373 -19.65 -1.53 -10.34
CA GLU A 373 -20.14 -0.56 -9.35
C GLU A 373 -21.64 -0.74 -9.08
N ALA A 374 -22.46 -1.03 -10.09
CA ALA A 374 -23.87 -1.40 -9.88
C ALA A 374 -24.02 -2.69 -9.07
N LEU A 375 -23.15 -3.69 -9.28
CA LEU A 375 -23.12 -4.91 -8.47
C LEU A 375 -22.63 -4.66 -7.03
N HIS A 376 -21.60 -3.82 -6.84
CA HIS A 376 -21.08 -3.50 -5.49
C HIS A 376 -22.02 -2.61 -4.67
N CYS A 377 -22.82 -1.75 -5.31
CA CYS A 377 -23.87 -1.00 -4.63
C CYS A 377 -25.08 -1.86 -4.27
N ARG A 378 -25.38 -2.94 -5.02
CA ARG A 378 -26.50 -3.85 -4.73
C ARG A 378 -26.16 -4.99 -3.76
N VAL A 379 -24.91 -5.42 -3.69
CA VAL A 379 -24.50 -6.56 -2.85
C VAL A 379 -23.55 -6.09 -1.75
N GLY A 380 -24.12 -5.52 -0.69
CA GLY A 380 -23.44 -5.17 0.55
C GLY A 380 -23.03 -6.39 1.38
N GLY A 381 -22.30 -7.34 0.79
CA GLY A 381 -21.85 -8.57 1.45
C GLY A 381 -20.40 -8.89 1.09
N TYR A 382 -19.48 -8.59 2.01
CA TYR A 382 -18.07 -8.95 1.91
C TYR A 382 -17.94 -10.49 2.03
N ARG A 383 -17.63 -11.20 0.95
CA ARG A 383 -17.27 -12.64 1.00
C ARG A 383 -15.75 -12.81 0.87
N GLU A 384 -15.17 -13.48 1.87
CA GLU A 384 -13.79 -13.98 1.88
C GLU A 384 -13.53 -14.94 0.71
N ARG A 385 -12.37 -14.80 0.06
CA ARG A 385 -11.90 -15.76 -0.96
C ARG A 385 -11.15 -16.91 -0.28
N ARG A 386 -11.61 -18.14 -0.52
CA ARG A 386 -10.91 -19.39 -0.21
C ARG A 386 -9.65 -19.56 -1.07
N GLN A 387 -8.65 -20.20 -0.48
CA GLN A 387 -7.37 -20.62 -1.06
C GLN A 387 -7.57 -21.60 -2.23
N ALA A 388 -6.79 -21.42 -3.30
CA ALA A 388 -6.57 -22.45 -4.32
C ALA A 388 -5.21 -23.14 -4.06
N HIS A 389 -5.22 -24.47 -4.16
CA HIS A 389 -4.08 -25.36 -3.97
C HIS A 389 -2.89 -25.01 -4.87
N LYS A 390 -1.67 -25.08 -4.31
CA LYS A 390 -0.40 -24.96 -5.04
C LYS A 390 0.19 -26.34 -5.30
N CYS A 391 0.44 -26.63 -6.57
CA CYS A 391 1.35 -27.68 -7.00
C CYS A 391 2.80 -27.19 -6.76
N HIS A 392 3.63 -28.01 -6.11
CA HIS A 392 5.03 -27.71 -5.81
C HIS A 392 5.94 -28.12 -6.97
N SER A 393 6.89 -27.26 -7.33
CA SER A 393 8.11 -27.65 -8.03
C SER A 393 9.31 -26.96 -7.38
N GLN A 394 10.34 -27.75 -7.07
CA GLN A 394 11.57 -27.35 -6.40
C GLN A 394 12.61 -26.85 -7.43
N PHE A 395 13.43 -25.86 -7.06
CA PHE A 395 14.59 -25.42 -7.85
C PHE A 395 15.79 -25.13 -6.93
N VAL A 396 16.87 -25.89 -7.14
CA VAL A 396 18.19 -25.72 -6.53
C VAL A 396 18.94 -24.55 -7.19
N ALA A 397 19.80 -23.85 -6.46
CA ALA A 397 20.65 -22.78 -6.98
C ALA A 397 22.12 -23.07 -6.61
N TYR A 398 23.03 -22.81 -7.55
CA TYR A 398 24.47 -22.73 -7.31
C TYR A 398 24.94 -21.29 -7.46
N GLU A 399 25.98 -20.95 -6.70
CA GLU A 399 26.52 -19.60 -6.55
C GLU A 399 27.81 -19.46 -7.37
N THR A 400 27.88 -18.45 -8.23
CA THR A 400 29.15 -18.00 -8.83
C THR A 400 29.22 -16.48 -8.81
N THR A 401 30.37 -15.99 -8.34
CA THR A 401 30.79 -14.60 -8.25
C THR A 401 30.85 -13.94 -9.64
N GLY A 402 30.02 -12.93 -9.87
CA GLY A 402 29.99 -12.16 -11.11
C GLY A 402 28.57 -11.85 -11.55
N ALA A 403 28.21 -10.58 -11.64
CA ALA A 403 26.84 -10.13 -11.83
C ALA A 403 26.26 -10.50 -13.21
N LEU A 404 25.53 -11.63 -13.28
CA LEU A 404 24.37 -11.88 -14.16
C LEU A 404 23.84 -13.29 -13.85
N VAL A 405 22.65 -13.37 -13.25
CA VAL A 405 21.93 -14.65 -13.07
C VAL A 405 20.89 -14.74 -14.18
N GLY A 406 21.16 -15.55 -15.19
CA GLY A 406 20.18 -15.98 -16.19
C GLY A 406 19.54 -17.30 -15.77
N PHE A 407 18.21 -17.42 -15.90
CA PHE A 407 17.52 -18.70 -15.80
C PHE A 407 16.97 -19.06 -17.18
N VAL A 408 17.44 -20.17 -17.73
CA VAL A 408 16.87 -20.81 -18.92
C VAL A 408 15.73 -21.70 -18.45
N ARG A 409 14.54 -21.54 -19.04
CA ARG A 409 13.49 -22.56 -18.93
C ARG A 409 14.02 -23.80 -19.65
N GLN A 410 14.26 -24.88 -18.91
CA GLN A 410 14.58 -26.18 -19.50
C GLN A 410 13.50 -26.48 -20.54
N ARG A 411 13.89 -26.49 -21.82
CA ARG A 411 13.01 -26.97 -22.89
C ARG A 411 12.84 -28.46 -22.66
N ASP A 412 11.62 -28.95 -22.82
CA ASP A 412 11.36 -30.37 -23.03
C ASP A 412 12.18 -30.78 -24.27
N LEU A 413 13.35 -31.37 -24.05
CA LEU A 413 14.10 -32.04 -25.10
C LEU A 413 13.37 -33.37 -25.38
N PRO A 414 13.13 -33.73 -26.64
CA PRO A 414 12.66 -35.07 -26.93
C PRO A 414 13.70 -36.07 -26.43
N ALA A 415 13.24 -37.11 -25.73
CA ALA A 415 14.08 -38.21 -25.29
C ALA A 415 14.75 -38.84 -26.52
N HIS A 416 16.08 -38.70 -26.63
CA HIS A 416 16.87 -39.52 -27.53
C HIS A 416 17.30 -40.81 -26.80
N PRO A 417 17.36 -41.94 -27.52
CA PRO A 417 17.59 -43.24 -26.93
C PRO A 417 19.04 -43.38 -26.48
N SER A 418 19.21 -44.12 -25.40
CA SER A 418 20.47 -44.57 -24.83
C SER A 418 21.39 -45.19 -25.87
N VAL A 419 22.63 -44.67 -25.97
CA VAL A 419 23.76 -45.41 -26.54
C VAL A 419 24.80 -45.61 -25.45
N ALA A 420 25.28 -46.85 -25.40
CA ALA A 420 26.06 -47.46 -24.35
C ALA A 420 27.47 -46.86 -24.16
N SER A 421 28.03 -47.13 -22.98
CA SER A 421 29.39 -46.82 -22.57
C SER A 421 30.43 -47.55 -23.41
N CYS A 422 31.58 -46.91 -23.65
CA CYS A 422 32.86 -47.62 -23.67
C CYS A 422 34.06 -46.67 -23.47
N ALA A 423 34.95 -47.13 -22.59
CA ALA A 423 36.41 -47.03 -22.59
C ALA A 423 37.13 -45.68 -22.37
N GLN A 424 37.82 -45.68 -21.23
CA GLN A 424 39.17 -45.20 -20.91
C GLN A 424 40.09 -44.82 -22.09
N GLY A 425 40.86 -43.75 -21.88
CA GLY A 425 42.01 -43.39 -22.71
C GLY A 425 42.86 -42.30 -22.06
N SER A 426 43.86 -42.72 -21.30
CA SER A 426 44.99 -41.94 -20.81
C SER A 426 45.86 -41.42 -21.96
N GLY A 427 46.35 -40.18 -21.87
CA GLY A 427 47.34 -39.65 -22.81
C GLY A 427 47.96 -38.33 -22.34
N ASN A 428 49.17 -38.44 -21.77
CA ASN A 428 50.12 -37.35 -21.60
C ASN A 428 50.49 -36.71 -22.94
N PHE A 429 50.66 -35.38 -23.01
CA PHE A 429 51.66 -34.77 -23.87
C PHE A 429 52.06 -33.36 -23.39
N SER A 430 53.34 -33.06 -23.60
CA SER A 430 54.15 -32.06 -22.92
C SER A 430 54.28 -30.73 -23.69
N LEU A 431 54.57 -29.67 -22.92
CA LEU A 431 55.33 -28.44 -23.23
C LEU A 431 55.95 -28.27 -24.63
N VAL A 432 55.65 -27.15 -25.30
CA VAL A 432 56.57 -26.13 -25.92
C VAL A 432 55.71 -24.87 -26.13
N GLY A 433 56.01 -23.67 -25.62
CA GLY A 433 56.98 -22.74 -26.20
C GLY A 433 56.57 -21.29 -25.94
N SER A 434 57.52 -20.50 -25.46
CA SER A 434 57.46 -19.05 -25.26
C SER A 434 57.09 -18.26 -26.52
N THR A 435 56.43 -17.13 -26.35
CA THR A 435 56.85 -15.86 -26.98
C THR A 435 56.21 -14.68 -26.25
N ALA A 436 57.08 -13.83 -25.72
CA ALA A 436 56.74 -12.53 -25.17
C ALA A 436 56.34 -11.58 -26.31
N VAL A 437 55.21 -10.88 -26.15
CA VAL A 437 54.91 -9.67 -26.93
C VAL A 437 54.55 -8.58 -25.94
N SER A 438 55.47 -7.61 -25.90
CA SER A 438 55.36 -6.30 -25.27
C SER A 438 54.07 -5.59 -25.68
N ARG A 439 53.39 -4.98 -24.70
CA ARG A 439 52.35 -3.98 -24.97
C ARG A 439 52.74 -2.64 -24.35
N PRO A 440 52.56 -1.53 -25.10
CA PRO A 440 52.97 -0.21 -24.68
C PRO A 440 51.94 0.43 -23.73
N GLU A 441 52.44 1.22 -22.78
CA GLU A 441 51.63 2.26 -22.13
C GLU A 441 51.16 3.28 -23.18
N PRO A 442 50.03 3.96 -22.92
CA PRO A 442 50.07 5.39 -23.10
C PRO A 442 49.43 6.21 -21.97
N ARG A 443 50.24 7.16 -21.51
CA ARG A 443 49.98 8.59 -21.38
C ARG A 443 48.84 9.02 -20.44
N ARG A 444 49.28 9.50 -19.27
CA ARG A 444 48.66 10.58 -18.52
C ARG A 444 48.70 11.86 -19.36
N GLU A 445 47.55 12.36 -19.79
CA GLU A 445 47.39 13.77 -20.13
C GLU A 445 46.71 14.49 -18.97
N ILE A 446 47.47 15.45 -18.45
CA ILE A 446 47.06 16.50 -17.52
C ILE A 446 46.45 17.60 -18.39
N LEU A 447 45.18 17.95 -18.16
CA LEU A 447 44.58 19.17 -18.73
C LEU A 447 43.78 19.92 -17.67
N GLY A 448 44.39 21.03 -17.22
CA GLY A 448 43.78 22.35 -17.14
C GLY A 448 42.50 22.51 -16.32
N LEU A 449 42.65 22.76 -15.02
CA LEU A 449 41.67 23.48 -14.21
C LEU A 449 41.68 24.96 -14.64
N ALA A 450 40.70 25.37 -15.44
CA ALA A 450 40.36 26.77 -15.61
C ALA A 450 39.33 27.16 -14.55
N ALA A 451 39.76 28.00 -13.62
CA ALA A 451 38.90 28.70 -12.68
C ALA A 451 38.11 29.79 -13.43
N ALA A 452 36.79 29.82 -13.23
CA ALA A 452 35.98 30.98 -13.55
C ALA A 452 35.15 31.34 -12.33
N ASN A 453 35.56 32.45 -11.72
CA ASN A 453 34.83 33.21 -10.72
C ASN A 453 33.44 33.58 -11.26
N PHE A 454 32.40 33.46 -10.43
CA PHE A 454 31.25 34.35 -10.55
C PHE A 454 31.00 35.00 -9.19
N ALA A 455 31.27 36.30 -9.21
CA ALA A 455 31.01 37.23 -8.14
C ALA A 455 29.50 37.42 -7.95
N ALA A 456 29.18 37.84 -6.73
CA ALA A 456 27.88 38.28 -6.31
C ALA A 456 27.44 39.54 -7.04
N GLU A 457 26.17 39.60 -7.44
CA GLU A 457 25.42 40.85 -7.51
C GLU A 457 24.07 40.63 -6.84
N GLY A 458 23.78 41.50 -5.87
CA GLY A 458 22.45 41.71 -5.34
C GLY A 458 21.82 42.97 -5.92
N LEU A 459 20.58 43.18 -5.46
CA LEU A 459 19.70 44.33 -5.63
C LEU A 459 18.77 44.32 -6.86
N GLY A 460 17.48 44.47 -6.53
CA GLY A 460 16.30 44.36 -7.39
C GLY A 460 15.13 43.85 -6.57
#